data_AF-A0AAW6TNA6-F1
#
_entry.id   AF-A0AAW6TNA6-F1
#
_cell.length_a   1.000
_cell.length_b   1.000
_cell.length_c   1.000
_cell.angle_alpha   90.00
_cell.angle_beta   90.00
_cell.angle_gamma   90.00
#
_symmetry.space_group_name_H-M   'P 1'
#
loop_
_entity.id
_entity.type
_entity.pdbx_description
1 polymer ?
#
loop_
_entity_poly.entity_id
_entity_poly.type
_entity_poly.pdbx_seq_one_letter_code
_entity_poly.pdbx_strand_id
1 'polypeptide(L)' 'MSISVLAWVFGGFETFKYVLIIFGFCISILIKEVNAKNEYLFYYNNGISKMQLFVYGFLMNFVFSMVLILFINVVLKLV' A
#
# COMPACT_ATOMS: atom_id res chain seq x y z
N MET A 1 -3.29 -19.76 -20.32
CA MET A 1 -2.72 -18.79 -19.36
C MET A 1 -3.81 -17.77 -19.09
N SER A 2 -4.42 -17.80 -17.91
CA SER A 2 -5.52 -16.90 -17.54
C SER A 2 -4.93 -15.73 -16.75
N ILE A 3 -5.00 -14.51 -17.29
CA ILE A 3 -4.58 -13.29 -16.60
C ILE A 3 -5.82 -12.57 -16.09
N SER A 4 -5.76 -12.07 -14.85
CA SER A 4 -6.84 -11.24 -14.32
C SER A 4 -6.97 -9.97 -15.16
N VAL A 5 -8.20 -9.56 -15.49
CA VAL A 5 -8.47 -8.34 -16.27
C VAL A 5 -7.85 -7.12 -15.59
N LEU A 6 -7.87 -7.09 -14.26
CA LEU A 6 -7.21 -6.04 -13.47
C LEU A 6 -5.70 -6.00 -13.72
N ALA A 7 -5.01 -7.15 -13.67
CA ALA A 7 -3.57 -7.19 -13.95
C ALA A 7 -3.26 -6.76 -15.39
N TRP A 8 -4.12 -7.10 -16.36
CA TRP A 8 -3.96 -6.68 -17.76
C TRP A 8 -4.10 -5.17 -17.94
N VAL A 9 -5.13 -4.54 -17.34
CA VAL A 9 -5.34 -3.08 -17.39
C VAL A 9 -4.12 -2.31 -16.86
N PHE A 10 -3.42 -2.88 -15.89
CA PHE A 10 -2.23 -2.27 -15.29
C PHE A 10 -0.90 -2.66 -15.94
N GLY A 11 -0.91 -3.22 -17.16
CA GLY A 11 0.30 -3.53 -17.92
C GLY A 11 0.88 -4.94 -17.71
N GLY A 12 0.10 -5.83 -17.08
CA GLY A 12 0.48 -7.21 -16.80
C GLY A 12 0.95 -7.44 -15.36
N PHE A 13 1.31 -8.69 -15.07
CA PHE A 13 1.67 -9.12 -13.72
C PHE A 13 2.87 -8.36 -13.13
N GLU A 14 3.88 -8.05 -13.95
CA GLU A 14 5.09 -7.37 -13.49
C GLU A 14 4.84 -5.95 -13.00
N THR A 15 4.06 -5.17 -13.73
CA THR A 15 3.70 -3.79 -13.34
C THR A 15 2.62 -3.76 -12.26
N PHE A 16 1.68 -4.71 -12.27
CA PHE A 16 0.59 -4.78 -11.28
C PHE A 16 1.10 -4.89 -9.84
N LYS A 17 2.21 -5.60 -9.61
CA LYS A 17 2.87 -5.70 -8.29
C LYS A 17 3.17 -4.33 -7.67
N TYR A 18 3.59 -3.36 -8.48
CA TYR A 18 3.94 -2.01 -8.03
C TYR A 18 2.73 -1.09 -7.90
N VAL A 19 1.69 -1.30 -8.70
CA VAL A 19 0.46 -0.51 -8.65
C VAL A 19 -0.24 -0.64 -7.29
N LEU A 20 -0.23 -1.83 -6.70
CA LEU A 20 -0.79 -2.06 -5.37
C LEU A 20 -0.14 -1.20 -4.27
N ILE A 21 1.14 -0.87 -4.42
CA ILE A 21 1.89 -0.08 -3.42
C ILE A 21 1.34 1.33 -3.32
N ILE A 22 1.16 2.00 -4.45
CA ILE A 22 0.74 3.41 -4.49
C ILE A 22 -0.78 3.49 -4.45
N PHE A 23 -1.47 2.74 -5.31
CA PHE A 23 -2.92 2.83 -5.45
C PHE A 23 -3.64 2.27 -4.22
N GLY A 24 -3.17 1.14 -3.68
CA GLY A 24 -3.71 0.56 -2.45
C GLY A 24 -3.49 1.46 -1.24
N PHE A 25 -2.34 2.13 -1.17
CA PHE A 25 -2.07 3.11 -0.11
C PHE A 25 -2.98 4.34 -0.18
N CYS A 26 -3.19 4.88 -1.38
CA CYS A 26 -4.12 6.00 -1.57
C CYS A 26 -5.56 5.62 -1.18
N ILE A 27 -6.03 4.44 -1.57
CA ILE A 27 -7.37 3.95 -1.18
C ILE A 27 -7.47 3.79 0.33
N SER A 28 -6.46 3.22 0.99
CA SER A 28 -6.48 3.04 2.44
C SER A 28 -6.48 4.37 3.20
N ILE A 29 -5.77 5.40 2.70
CA ILE A 29 -5.92 6.77 3.21
C ILE A 29 -7.36 7.26 3.02
N LEU A 30 -7.94 7.15 1.83
CA LEU A 30 -9.30 7.63 1.56
C LEU A 30 -10.33 6.97 2.50
N ILE A 31 -10.24 5.66 2.69
CA ILE A 31 -11.12 4.94 3.63
C ILE A 31 -10.93 5.48 5.05
N LYS A 32 -9.68 5.72 5.46
CA LYS A 32 -9.36 6.26 6.79
C LYS A 32 -9.87 7.70 6.98
N GLU A 33 -9.83 8.53 5.94
CA GLU A 33 -10.38 9.89 5.96
C GLU A 33 -11.90 9.91 6.17
N VAL A 34 -12.61 8.93 5.62
CA VAL A 34 -14.07 8.81 5.78
C VAL A 34 -14.43 8.27 7.17
N ASN A 35 -13.69 7.28 7.68
CA ASN A 35 -14.11 6.52 8.84
C ASN A 35 -13.48 6.94 10.19
N ALA A 36 -12.29 7.55 10.20
CA ALA A 36 -11.44 7.62 11.41
C ALA A 36 -11.09 9.05 11.87
N LYS A 37 -12.01 10.02 11.73
CA LYS A 37 -11.73 11.43 12.07
C LYS A 37 -11.35 11.63 13.54
N ASN A 38 -11.94 10.86 14.46
CA ASN A 38 -11.67 10.96 15.89
C ASN A 38 -10.26 10.47 16.27
N GLU A 39 -9.68 9.53 15.50
CA GLU A 39 -8.32 9.05 15.74
C GLU A 39 -7.29 10.14 15.47
N TYR A 40 -7.48 10.97 14.45
CA TYR A 40 -6.58 12.09 14.18
C TYR A 40 -6.52 13.09 15.33
N LEU A 41 -7.66 13.34 16.00
CA LEU A 41 -7.68 14.20 17.20
C LEU A 41 -6.89 13.57 18.35
N PHE A 42 -7.02 12.25 18.56
CA PHE A 42 -6.23 11.54 19.55
C PHE A 42 -4.72 11.67 19.27
N TYR A 43 -4.26 11.42 18.05
CA TYR A 43 -2.84 11.54 17.71
C TYR A 43 -2.33 12.97 17.79
N TYR A 44 -3.13 13.93 17.35
CA TYR A 44 -2.77 15.34 17.41
C TYR A 44 -2.63 15.83 18.86
N ASN A 45 -3.53 15.41 19.75
CA ASN A 45 -3.43 15.70 21.19
C ASN A 45 -2.18 15.08 21.84
N ASN A 46 -1.64 14.00 21.26
CA ASN A 46 -0.37 13.40 21.66
C ASN A 46 0.85 13.97 20.91
N GLY A 47 0.70 15.08 20.19
CA GLY A 47 1.78 15.77 19.49
C GLY A 47 2.16 15.18 18.13
N ILE A 48 1.42 14.20 17.62
CA ILE A 48 1.67 13.59 16.31
C ILE A 48 0.76 14.23 15.27
N SER A 49 1.37 14.81 14.24
CA SER A 49 0.60 15.44 13.15
C SER A 49 0.08 14.42 12.15
N LYS A 50 -1.00 14.80 11.46
CA LYS A 50 -1.59 13.99 10.37
C LYS A 50 -0.58 13.66 9.26
N MET A 51 0.29 14.62 8.90
CA MET A 51 1.34 14.38 7.92
C MET A 51 2.33 13.31 8.38
N GLN A 52 2.73 13.31 9.66
CA GLN A 52 3.63 12.30 10.20
C GLN A 52 3.02 10.90 10.09
N LEU A 53 1.71 10.76 10.36
CA LEU A 53 1.00 9.49 10.19
C LEU A 53 0.99 9.01 8.73
N PHE A 54 0.80 9.93 7.78
CA PHE A 54 0.83 9.61 6.35
C PHE A 54 2.22 9.18 5.89
N VAL A 55 3.24 9.94 6.26
CA VAL A 55 4.64 9.63 5.90
C VAL A 55 5.04 8.29 6.51
N TYR A 56 4.77 8.08 7.80
CA TYR A 56 5.09 6.82 8.48
C TYR A 56 4.32 5.64 7.88
N GLY A 57 3.02 5.82 7.63
CA GLY A 57 2.20 4.80 6.97
C GLY A 57 2.72 4.44 5.58
N PHE A 58 3.13 5.45 4.80
CA PHE A 58 3.70 5.24 3.47
C PHE A 58 5.03 4.49 3.55
N LEU A 59 5.93 4.87 4.46
CA LEU A 59 7.21 4.20 4.66
C LEU A 59 7.03 2.73 5.04
N MET A 60 6.14 2.44 5.98
CA MET A 60 5.86 1.06 6.41
C MET A 60 5.24 0.23 5.26
N ASN A 61 4.29 0.81 4.52
CA ASN A 61 3.69 0.17 3.35
C ASN A 61 4.73 -0.11 2.25
N PHE A 62 5.63 0.84 2.01
CA PHE A 62 6.70 0.72 1.03
C PHE A 62 7.69 -0.40 1.41
N VAL A 63 8.16 -0.43 2.66
CA VAL A 63 9.07 -1.48 3.16
C VAL A 63 8.40 -2.84 3.07
N PHE A 64 7.17 -2.97 3.55
CA PHE A 64 6.42 -4.23 3.50
C PHE A 64 6.22 -4.71 2.06
N SER A 65 5.88 -3.80 1.15
CA SER A 65 5.69 -4.12 -0.28
C SER A 65 6.98 -4.57 -0.96
N MET A 66 8.13 -3.95 -0.65
CA MET A 66 9.42 -4.41 -1.15
C MET A 66 9.73 -5.84 -0.72
N VAL A 67 9.53 -6.16 0.57
CA VAL A 67 9.73 -7.52 1.10
C VAL A 67 8.80 -8.51 0.40
N LEU A 68 7.54 -8.15 0.19
CA LEU A 68 6.56 -9.00 -0.46
C LEU A 68 6.90 -9.25 -1.93
N ILE A 69 7.36 -8.23 -2.67
CA ILE A 69 7.82 -8.39 -4.06
C ILE A 69 9.04 -9.29 -4.12
N LEU A 70 10.02 -9.11 -3.23
CA LEU A 70 11.20 -9.98 -3.15
C LEU A 70 10.78 -11.42 -2.89
N PHE A 71 9.87 -11.64 -1.94
CA PHE A 71 9.34 -12.96 -1.62
C PHE A 71 8.66 -13.61 -2.84
N ILE A 72 7.77 -12.90 -3.52
CA ILE A 72 7.10 -13.39 -4.74
C ILE A 72 8.13 -13.78 -5.80
N ASN A 73 9.13 -12.93 -6.03
CA ASN A 73 10.16 -13.19 -7.04
C ASN A 73 11.02 -14.41 -6.68
N VAL A 74 11.33 -14.61 -5.40
CA VAL A 74 12.05 -15.82 -4.92
C VAL A 74 11.20 -17.07 -5.14
N VAL A 75 9.92 -17.04 -4.76
CA VAL A 75 9.00 -18.17 -4.95
C VAL A 75 8.87 -18.51 -6.44
N LEU A 76 8.67 -17.52 -7.31
CA LEU A 76 8.55 -17.73 -8.75
C LEU A 76 9.84 -18.26 -9.41
N LYS A 77 11.01 -18.00 -8.81
CA LYS A 77 12.27 -18.57 -9.30
C LYS A 77 12.46 -20.02 -8.87
N LEU A 78 11.83 -20.44 -7.78
CA LEU A 78 11.94 -21.79 -7.21
C LEU A 78 10.92 -22.78 -7.80
N VAL A 79 9.83 -22.26 -8.39
CA VAL A 79 8.79 -23.03 -9.10
C VAL A 79 9.14 -23.12 -10.59
#